data_AF-A0A960XQ43-F1
#
_entry.id   AF-A0A960XQ43-F1
#
_cell.length_a   1.000
_cell.length_b   1.000
_cell.length_c   1.000
_cell.angle_alpha   90.00
_cell.angle_beta   90.00
_cell.angle_gamma   90.00
#
_symmetry.space_group_name_H-M   'P 1'
#
loop_
_entity.id
_entity.type
_entity.pdbx_description
1 polymer ?
#
loop_
_entity_poly.entity_id
_entity_poly.type
_entity_poly.pdbx_seq_one_letter_code
_entity_poly.pdbx_strand_id
1 'polypeptide(L)'
;MKPAILFIAAVLPAAADITAPNTPVPAAPTLPAAPQNTADGYEFPVALSASRLLGSDAAGADYRVREQVPTDGYMAHFTIDSDYGTFQCVGETQARARIAELEAIRKLVSVSRSDLFAEGVKRSIEQPIDAVKNIAQDPVGSAKAVPKTIGHLFKKVGRSVENAAKNVHEKIESGDSSGMGSGIGNAAKGVIGFDQAKLDCAKQLQVDPYTDNERLQEEMEKVTWVFFSGGMPLRIGAMAASGGASMALTATKVVGLPDEMYTSTPSELALRDQQAMEALSVPEAVIRKYQSNEALSITLRRSIIKSLAALGNPQGSAGVLTVAANCEARRQSEFIDQALRLLAARKQAGQLDLAHLEIIGRLPGAVDKAGLLHIPAPVDYLTWTSDVAAFANRDDLVGRKPQLLTRAGMSERARAELGKLGWTVAAP
;
A
#
# COMPACT_ATOMS: atom_id res chain seq x y z
N MET A 1 -53.33 -9.03 -81.94
CA MET A 1 -53.01 -7.58 -81.96
C MET A 1 -52.39 -7.20 -80.63
N LYS A 2 -51.15 -6.66 -80.63
CA LYS A 2 -50.58 -5.80 -79.57
C LYS A 2 -51.39 -4.49 -79.52
N PRO A 3 -51.45 -3.71 -78.41
CA PRO A 3 -50.31 -3.10 -77.66
C PRO A 3 -50.49 -3.22 -76.12
N ALA A 4 -49.72 -2.63 -75.19
CA ALA A 4 -48.32 -2.22 -75.00
C ALA A 4 -48.24 -1.52 -73.63
N ILE A 5 -47.13 -1.72 -72.86
CA ILE A 5 -46.46 -0.72 -71.99
C ILE A 5 -47.21 -0.33 -70.68
N LEU A 6 -46.66 -0.20 -69.46
CA LEU A 6 -45.33 0.16 -68.93
C LEU A 6 -45.22 -0.34 -67.47
N PHE A 7 -44.10 -0.97 -67.09
CA PHE A 7 -43.73 -1.24 -65.70
C PHE A 7 -42.85 -0.07 -65.20
N ILE A 8 -43.23 0.58 -64.10
CA ILE A 8 -42.41 1.60 -63.42
C ILE A 8 -41.53 0.89 -62.40
N ALA A 9 -40.22 0.95 -62.64
CA ALA A 9 -39.18 0.58 -61.69
C ALA A 9 -38.97 1.71 -60.67
N ALA A 10 -39.11 1.40 -59.39
CA ALA A 10 -38.61 2.23 -58.30
C ALA A 10 -37.42 1.53 -57.67
N VAL A 11 -36.24 2.13 -57.86
CA VAL A 11 -34.95 1.71 -57.32
C VAL A 11 -34.94 1.93 -55.81
N LEU A 12 -34.86 0.84 -55.04
CA LEU A 12 -34.51 0.86 -53.62
C LEU A 12 -33.01 0.62 -53.47
N PRO A 13 -32.28 1.38 -52.62
CA PRO A 13 -30.83 1.32 -52.54
C PRO A 13 -30.38 0.01 -51.89
N ALA A 14 -29.33 -0.58 -52.47
CA ALA A 14 -28.62 -1.71 -51.90
C ALA A 14 -28.09 -1.35 -50.50
N ALA A 15 -28.30 -2.25 -49.55
CA ALA A 15 -27.73 -2.19 -48.21
C ALA A 15 -26.20 -2.11 -48.32
N ALA A 16 -25.62 -1.03 -47.81
CA ALA A 16 -24.19 -0.90 -47.64
C ALA A 16 -23.72 -1.93 -46.61
N ASP A 17 -22.97 -2.92 -47.09
CA ASP A 17 -22.24 -3.89 -46.29
C ASP A 17 -21.13 -3.11 -45.55
N ILE A 18 -21.36 -2.79 -44.27
CA ILE A 18 -20.32 -2.23 -43.41
C ILE A 18 -19.45 -3.41 -42.97
N THR A 19 -18.56 -3.84 -43.85
CA THR A 19 -17.40 -4.65 -43.47
C THR A 19 -16.55 -3.82 -42.51
N ALA A 20 -16.63 -4.14 -41.22
CA ALA A 20 -15.70 -3.66 -40.22
C ALA A 20 -14.26 -4.02 -40.67
N PRO A 21 -13.28 -3.10 -40.55
CA PRO A 21 -11.91 -3.42 -40.88
C PRO A 21 -11.45 -4.57 -39.98
N ASN A 22 -11.05 -5.67 -40.62
CA ASN A 22 -10.46 -6.83 -40.00
C ASN A 22 -9.04 -6.43 -39.55
N THR A 23 -8.93 -5.66 -38.48
CA THR A 23 -7.65 -5.44 -37.81
C THR A 23 -7.26 -6.78 -37.18
N PRO A 24 -6.10 -7.35 -37.54
CA PRO A 24 -5.62 -8.54 -36.84
C PRO A 24 -5.48 -8.17 -35.37
N VAL A 25 -6.25 -8.85 -34.50
CA VAL A 25 -5.98 -8.87 -33.07
C VAL A 25 -4.52 -9.28 -32.95
N PRO A 26 -3.64 -8.48 -32.32
CA PRO A 26 -2.26 -8.90 -32.12
C PRO A 26 -2.30 -10.23 -31.38
N ALA A 27 -1.71 -11.26 -31.98
CA ALA A 27 -1.58 -12.56 -31.34
C ALA A 27 -0.96 -12.33 -29.96
N ALA A 28 -1.61 -12.85 -28.91
CA ALA A 28 -1.04 -12.84 -27.58
C ALA A 28 0.38 -13.43 -27.68
N PRO A 29 1.42 -12.75 -27.17
CA PRO A 29 2.77 -13.30 -27.25
C PRO A 29 2.78 -14.69 -26.60
N THR A 30 3.06 -15.71 -27.41
CA THR A 30 3.30 -17.07 -26.92
C THR A 30 4.51 -17.04 -26.00
N LEU A 31 4.31 -17.39 -24.74
CA LEU A 31 5.35 -17.42 -23.72
C LEU A 31 6.49 -18.37 -24.10
N PRO A 32 7.76 -17.99 -23.90
CA PRO A 32 8.77 -18.96 -23.57
C PRO A 32 8.46 -19.51 -22.17
N ALA A 33 7.92 -20.72 -22.10
CA ALA A 33 7.68 -21.45 -20.85
C ALA A 33 8.99 -21.94 -20.17
N ALA A 34 10.14 -21.76 -20.83
CA ALA A 34 11.46 -22.10 -20.34
C ALA A 34 12.38 -20.86 -20.42
N PRO A 35 13.25 -20.64 -19.42
CA PRO A 35 14.20 -19.53 -19.43
C PRO A 35 15.11 -19.64 -20.66
N GLN A 36 15.23 -18.54 -21.39
CA GLN A 36 16.12 -18.42 -22.55
C GLN A 36 17.47 -17.84 -22.09
N ASN A 37 18.56 -18.32 -22.67
CA ASN A 37 19.90 -17.85 -22.32
C ASN A 37 20.32 -16.66 -23.20
N THR A 38 21.03 -15.71 -22.60
CA THR A 38 21.79 -14.66 -23.28
C THR A 38 23.11 -15.21 -23.80
N ALA A 39 23.76 -14.48 -24.72
CA ALA A 39 25.08 -14.83 -25.23
C ALA A 39 26.15 -14.91 -24.14
N ASP A 40 25.99 -14.13 -23.07
CA ASP A 40 26.91 -14.04 -21.94
C ASP A 40 26.67 -15.11 -20.86
N GLY A 41 25.73 -16.04 -21.10
CA GLY A 41 25.42 -17.12 -20.16
C GLY A 41 24.56 -16.69 -18.97
N TYR A 42 23.76 -15.64 -19.11
CA TYR A 42 22.67 -15.30 -18.18
C TYR A 42 21.34 -15.77 -18.75
N GLU A 43 20.30 -15.78 -17.93
CA GLU A 43 18.93 -16.04 -18.38
C GLU A 43 18.16 -14.72 -18.55
N PHE A 44 17.26 -14.66 -19.53
CA PHE A 44 16.24 -13.63 -19.58
C PHE A 44 15.18 -13.89 -18.50
N PRO A 45 14.65 -12.84 -17.84
CA PRO A 45 13.52 -12.99 -16.92
C PRO A 45 12.34 -13.68 -17.59
N VAL A 46 11.68 -14.56 -16.85
CA VAL A 46 10.49 -15.29 -17.31
C VAL A 46 9.22 -14.52 -16.96
N ALA A 47 8.10 -14.85 -17.61
CA ALA A 47 6.79 -14.47 -17.13
C ALA A 47 6.11 -15.68 -16.47
N LEU A 48 5.54 -15.44 -15.29
CA LEU A 48 4.81 -16.40 -14.50
C LEU A 48 3.30 -16.31 -14.79
N SER A 49 2.56 -17.24 -14.21
CA SER A 49 1.10 -17.34 -14.32
C SER A 49 0.44 -16.81 -13.06
N ALA A 50 -0.43 -15.81 -13.19
CA ALA A 50 -1.20 -15.27 -12.07
C ALA A 50 -2.09 -16.34 -11.42
N SER A 51 -2.78 -17.15 -12.23
CA SER A 51 -3.61 -18.24 -11.71
C SER A 51 -2.83 -19.28 -10.90
N ARG A 52 -1.55 -19.52 -11.24
CA ARG A 52 -0.67 -20.41 -10.47
C ARG A 52 -0.18 -19.80 -9.17
N LEU A 53 0.13 -18.50 -9.15
CA LEU A 53 0.64 -17.81 -7.96
C LEU A 53 -0.48 -17.47 -6.97
N LEU A 54 -1.59 -16.93 -7.47
CA LEU A 54 -2.68 -16.40 -6.66
C LEU A 54 -3.84 -17.39 -6.46
N GLY A 55 -3.93 -18.44 -7.27
CA GLY A 55 -5.02 -19.42 -7.20
C GLY A 55 -6.36 -18.78 -7.57
N SER A 56 -7.39 -19.03 -6.74
CA SER A 56 -8.72 -18.42 -6.90
C SER A 56 -8.70 -16.90 -6.83
N ASP A 57 -7.71 -16.30 -6.15
CA ASP A 57 -7.64 -14.86 -5.94
C ASP A 57 -7.24 -14.11 -7.21
N ALA A 58 -6.86 -14.81 -8.30
CA ALA A 58 -6.51 -14.21 -9.58
C ALA A 58 -7.71 -13.47 -10.26
N ALA A 59 -8.95 -13.73 -9.83
CA ALA A 59 -10.11 -12.98 -10.29
C ALA A 59 -11.18 -12.88 -9.19
N GLY A 60 -11.82 -11.73 -9.09
CA GLY A 60 -12.93 -11.46 -8.17
C GLY A 60 -14.16 -10.93 -8.90
N ALA A 61 -15.12 -10.41 -8.14
CA ALA A 61 -16.38 -9.89 -8.69
C ALA A 61 -16.20 -8.63 -9.55
N ASP A 62 -15.18 -7.83 -9.23
CA ASP A 62 -14.93 -6.47 -9.68
C ASP A 62 -13.47 -6.24 -10.12
N TYR A 63 -12.68 -7.32 -10.16
CA TYR A 63 -11.28 -7.26 -10.58
C TYR A 63 -10.81 -8.55 -11.27
N ARG A 64 -9.76 -8.43 -12.07
CA ARG A 64 -9.02 -9.53 -12.67
C ARG A 64 -7.53 -9.22 -12.67
N VAL A 65 -6.71 -10.17 -12.23
CA VAL A 65 -5.25 -10.12 -12.39
C VAL A 65 -4.90 -10.59 -13.79
N ARG A 66 -4.04 -9.84 -14.49
CA ARG A 66 -3.55 -10.26 -15.81
C ARG A 66 -2.79 -11.57 -15.67
N GLU A 67 -3.10 -12.53 -16.53
CA GLU A 67 -2.54 -13.89 -16.42
C GLU A 67 -1.01 -13.90 -16.56
N GLN A 68 -0.48 -13.02 -17.41
CA GLN A 68 0.94 -12.85 -17.63
C GLN A 68 1.54 -11.96 -16.54
N VAL A 69 2.45 -12.53 -15.76
CA VAL A 69 3.14 -11.84 -14.66
C VAL A 69 4.63 -11.79 -14.96
N PRO A 70 5.13 -10.78 -15.69
CA PRO A 70 6.55 -10.66 -15.97
C PRO A 70 7.37 -10.57 -14.68
N THR A 71 8.57 -11.14 -14.70
CA THR A 71 9.54 -11.01 -13.60
C THR A 71 10.70 -10.11 -14.00
N ASP A 72 11.43 -9.57 -13.03
CA ASP A 72 12.74 -8.92 -13.22
C ASP A 72 13.92 -9.86 -12.90
N GLY A 73 13.64 -11.16 -12.76
CA GLY A 73 14.59 -12.19 -12.37
C GLY A 73 14.49 -12.61 -10.91
N TYR A 74 13.76 -11.85 -10.07
CA TYR A 74 13.47 -12.24 -8.69
C TYR A 74 12.10 -11.78 -8.18
N MET A 75 11.61 -10.60 -8.55
CA MET A 75 10.25 -10.14 -8.25
C MET A 75 9.31 -10.34 -9.43
N ALA A 76 8.08 -10.72 -9.12
CA ALA A 76 6.96 -10.78 -10.06
C ALA A 76 6.23 -9.42 -10.11
N HIS A 77 5.86 -8.97 -11.31
CA HIS A 77 5.18 -7.69 -11.53
C HIS A 77 3.75 -7.97 -11.99
N PHE A 78 2.81 -7.81 -11.06
CA PHE A 78 1.39 -8.03 -11.29
C PHE A 78 0.72 -6.76 -11.81
N THR A 79 -0.29 -6.96 -12.64
CA THR A 79 -1.24 -5.91 -13.02
C THR A 79 -2.65 -6.39 -12.71
N ILE A 80 -3.37 -5.62 -11.91
CA ILE A 80 -4.76 -5.91 -11.52
C ILE A 80 -5.64 -4.88 -12.21
N ASP A 81 -6.51 -5.33 -13.11
CA ASP A 81 -7.52 -4.49 -13.74
C ASP A 81 -8.81 -4.59 -12.91
N SER A 82 -9.38 -3.47 -12.49
CA SER A 82 -10.64 -3.43 -11.72
C SER A 82 -11.54 -2.28 -12.14
N ASP A 83 -12.79 -2.33 -11.68
CA ASP A 83 -13.77 -1.24 -11.85
C ASP A 83 -13.33 0.07 -11.15
N TYR A 84 -12.31 0.00 -10.29
CA TYR A 84 -11.77 1.12 -9.53
C TYR A 84 -10.41 1.62 -10.04
N GLY A 85 -9.92 1.07 -11.15
CA GLY A 85 -8.67 1.43 -11.80
C GLY A 85 -7.74 0.25 -12.03
N THR A 86 -6.60 0.51 -12.65
CA THR A 86 -5.54 -0.49 -12.84
C THR A 86 -4.45 -0.29 -11.78
N PHE A 87 -4.10 -1.38 -11.07
CA PHE A 87 -3.11 -1.38 -10.01
C PHE A 87 -1.89 -2.18 -10.45
N GLN A 88 -0.71 -1.59 -10.32
CA GLN A 88 0.56 -2.28 -10.51
C GLN A 88 1.10 -2.72 -9.16
N CYS A 89 1.50 -3.99 -9.05
CA CYS A 89 2.01 -4.54 -7.80
C CYS A 89 3.31 -5.30 -8.07
N VAL A 90 4.26 -5.17 -7.17
CA VAL A 90 5.51 -5.91 -7.23
C VAL A 90 5.56 -6.87 -6.07
N GLY A 91 5.66 -8.15 -6.39
CA GLY A 91 5.61 -9.24 -5.43
C GLY A 91 4.21 -9.76 -5.17
N GLU A 92 4.14 -11.05 -4.87
CA GLU A 92 2.89 -11.72 -4.51
C GLU A 92 2.26 -11.09 -3.26
N THR A 93 3.08 -10.73 -2.26
CA THR A 93 2.62 -10.08 -1.02
C THR A 93 1.84 -8.79 -1.30
N GLN A 94 2.35 -7.92 -2.18
CA GLN A 94 1.69 -6.66 -2.51
C GLN A 94 0.43 -6.90 -3.35
N ALA A 95 0.48 -7.86 -4.29
CA ALA A 95 -0.70 -8.22 -5.09
C ALA A 95 -1.86 -8.70 -4.21
N ARG A 96 -1.60 -9.56 -3.22
CA ARG A 96 -2.61 -10.02 -2.25
C ARG A 96 -3.14 -8.89 -1.39
N ALA A 97 -2.28 -7.97 -0.95
CA ALA A 97 -2.71 -6.78 -0.23
C ALA A 97 -3.67 -5.93 -1.08
N ARG A 98 -3.33 -5.65 -2.35
CA ARG A 98 -4.21 -4.90 -3.26
C ARG A 98 -5.54 -5.60 -3.54
N ILE A 99 -5.54 -6.91 -3.64
CA ILE A 99 -6.78 -7.69 -3.79
C ILE A 99 -7.70 -7.49 -2.58
N ALA A 100 -7.17 -7.61 -1.36
CA ALA A 100 -7.94 -7.35 -0.14
C ALA A 100 -8.46 -5.91 -0.05
N GLU A 101 -7.67 -4.94 -0.52
CA GLU A 101 -8.07 -3.54 -0.57
C GLU A 101 -9.17 -3.26 -1.61
N LEU A 102 -9.18 -3.96 -2.75
CA LEU A 102 -10.26 -3.86 -3.74
C LEU A 102 -11.60 -4.32 -3.16
N GLU A 103 -11.60 -5.42 -2.40
CA GLU A 103 -12.80 -5.85 -1.66
C GLU A 103 -13.29 -4.79 -0.67
N ALA A 104 -12.37 -4.07 -0.02
CA ALA A 104 -12.70 -2.98 0.89
C ALA A 104 -13.25 -1.75 0.16
N ILE A 105 -12.66 -1.36 -0.97
CA ILE A 105 -13.19 -0.30 -1.85
C ILE A 105 -14.61 -0.63 -2.29
N ARG A 106 -14.87 -1.88 -2.71
CA ARG A 106 -16.21 -2.31 -3.10
C ARG A 106 -17.24 -2.14 -1.99
N LYS A 107 -16.89 -2.52 -0.75
CA LYS A 107 -17.75 -2.31 0.42
C LYS A 107 -18.02 -0.82 0.65
N LEU A 108 -16.98 0.02 0.62
CA LEU A 108 -17.11 1.48 0.80
C LEU A 108 -17.98 2.13 -0.29
N VAL A 109 -17.80 1.75 -1.55
CA VAL A 109 -18.59 2.24 -2.68
C VAL A 109 -20.06 1.80 -2.58
N SER A 110 -20.33 0.60 -2.05
CA SER A 110 -21.71 0.16 -1.82
C SER A 110 -22.42 1.00 -0.77
N VAL A 111 -21.72 1.34 0.33
CA VAL A 111 -22.24 2.19 1.42
C VAL A 111 -22.47 3.62 0.94
N SER A 112 -21.54 4.18 0.16
CA SER A 112 -21.70 5.53 -0.37
C SER A 112 -22.92 5.64 -1.30
N ARG A 113 -23.25 4.59 -2.06
CA ARG A 113 -24.45 4.57 -2.91
C ARG A 113 -25.76 4.41 -2.13
N SER A 114 -25.81 3.70 -0.99
CA SER A 114 -27.04 3.53 -0.22
C SER A 114 -27.36 4.75 0.65
N ASP A 115 -26.35 5.31 1.30
CA ASP A 115 -26.56 6.29 2.37
C ASP A 115 -26.58 7.73 1.83
N LEU A 116 -25.74 8.04 0.83
CA LEU A 116 -25.77 9.36 0.18
C LEU A 116 -27.05 9.58 -0.63
N PHE A 117 -27.64 8.52 -1.21
CA PHE A 117 -28.92 8.64 -1.92
C PHE A 117 -30.11 8.73 -0.97
N ALA A 118 -30.11 8.00 0.15
CA ALA A 118 -31.21 8.06 1.13
C ALA A 118 -31.23 9.40 1.89
N GLU A 119 -30.08 9.92 2.33
CA GLU A 119 -30.02 11.23 2.99
C GLU A 119 -30.15 12.41 2.01
N GLY A 120 -29.65 12.27 0.78
CA GLY A 120 -29.84 13.25 -0.30
C GLY A 120 -31.31 13.43 -0.67
N VAL A 121 -32.10 12.36 -0.66
CA VAL A 121 -33.55 12.42 -0.88
C VAL A 121 -34.27 12.98 0.35
N LYS A 122 -33.84 12.68 1.57
CA LYS A 122 -34.49 13.17 2.81
C LYS A 122 -34.24 14.66 3.06
N ARG A 123 -33.02 15.17 2.82
CA ARG A 123 -32.69 16.61 2.92
C ARG A 123 -33.20 17.46 1.76
N SER A 124 -33.54 16.86 0.61
CA SER A 124 -34.15 17.58 -0.52
C SER A 124 -35.65 17.84 -0.35
N ILE A 125 -36.29 17.32 0.71
CA ILE A 125 -37.72 17.54 1.02
C ILE A 125 -37.90 18.57 2.17
N GLU A 126 -36.85 18.84 2.96
CA GLU A 126 -36.93 19.72 4.14
C GLU A 126 -36.27 21.10 3.98
N GLN A 127 -36.00 21.57 2.76
CA GLN A 127 -35.66 22.98 2.55
C GLN A 127 -36.93 23.82 2.28
N PRO A 128 -37.19 24.89 3.05
CA PRO A 128 -38.22 25.85 2.70
C PRO A 128 -37.81 26.62 1.44
N ILE A 129 -38.74 26.77 0.49
CA ILE A 129 -38.59 27.42 -0.82
C ILE A 129 -38.39 28.97 -0.70
N ASP A 130 -38.12 29.51 0.50
CA ASP A 130 -38.11 30.96 0.73
C ASP A 130 -36.73 31.64 0.63
N ALA A 131 -35.65 30.90 0.36
CA ALA A 131 -34.29 31.47 0.30
C ALA A 131 -33.79 31.85 -1.12
N VAL A 132 -34.68 32.26 -2.04
CA VAL A 132 -34.29 32.83 -3.35
C VAL A 132 -34.92 34.21 -3.61
N LYS A 133 -35.53 34.87 -2.61
CA LYS A 133 -36.18 36.17 -2.83
C LYS A 133 -35.33 37.42 -2.56
N ASN A 134 -34.13 37.30 -1.98
CA ASN A 134 -33.30 38.47 -1.64
C ASN A 134 -31.92 38.55 -2.32
N ILE A 135 -31.61 37.66 -3.26
CA ILE A 135 -30.44 37.79 -4.15
C ILE A 135 -30.92 38.31 -5.51
N ALA A 136 -31.57 39.46 -5.49
CA ALA A 136 -32.02 40.14 -6.72
C ALA A 136 -32.06 41.66 -6.57
N GLN A 137 -31.57 42.23 -5.46
CA GLN A 137 -31.75 43.65 -5.17
C GLN A 137 -30.47 44.48 -5.00
N ASP A 138 -29.27 43.93 -5.21
CA ASP A 138 -28.10 44.79 -5.39
C ASP A 138 -26.93 44.11 -6.13
N PRO A 139 -26.80 44.29 -7.47
CA PRO A 139 -25.76 43.64 -8.26
C PRO A 139 -24.46 44.45 -8.43
N VAL A 140 -24.27 45.58 -7.74
CA VAL A 140 -23.07 46.43 -7.92
C VAL A 140 -22.37 46.72 -6.59
N GLY A 141 -21.56 45.77 -6.12
CA GLY A 141 -20.70 45.96 -4.94
C GLY A 141 -19.57 44.93 -4.78
N SER A 142 -19.69 43.73 -5.36
CA SER A 142 -18.77 42.62 -5.06
C SER A 142 -17.57 42.47 -6.02
N ALA A 143 -17.35 43.42 -6.94
CA ALA A 143 -16.32 43.30 -7.98
C ALA A 143 -15.05 44.16 -7.76
N LYS A 144 -14.83 44.77 -6.60
CA LYS A 144 -13.61 45.57 -6.32
C LYS A 144 -13.06 45.33 -4.91
N ALA A 145 -12.33 44.23 -4.71
CA ALA A 145 -11.30 44.12 -3.67
C ALA A 145 -10.42 42.88 -3.93
N VAL A 146 -9.47 42.99 -4.86
CA VAL A 146 -8.32 42.07 -4.91
C VAL A 146 -7.07 42.88 -4.57
N PRO A 147 -6.51 42.75 -3.34
CA PRO A 147 -5.18 43.28 -3.05
C PRO A 147 -4.09 42.21 -3.19
N LYS A 148 -3.11 42.53 -4.05
CA LYS A 148 -1.84 41.85 -4.27
C LYS A 148 -0.94 41.95 -3.03
N THR A 149 -0.69 40.88 -2.25
CA THR A 149 0.53 40.81 -1.39
C THR A 149 0.88 39.36 -0.94
N ILE A 150 1.78 38.69 -1.67
CA ILE A 150 2.41 37.41 -1.24
C ILE A 150 3.87 37.64 -0.72
N GLY A 151 4.29 38.90 -0.54
CA GLY A 151 5.69 39.24 -0.21
C GLY A 151 6.09 39.31 1.27
N HIS A 152 5.16 39.28 2.24
CA HIS A 152 5.46 39.62 3.65
C HIS A 152 5.46 38.46 4.64
N LEU A 153 5.13 37.23 4.22
CA LEU A 153 5.07 36.07 5.12
C LEU A 153 6.45 35.43 5.42
N PHE A 154 7.49 35.68 4.63
CA PHE A 154 8.79 35.02 4.79
C PHE A 154 9.77 35.67 5.78
N LYS A 155 9.41 36.75 6.49
CA LYS A 155 10.39 37.52 7.29
C LYS A 155 10.20 37.53 8.82
N LYS A 156 9.32 36.71 9.40
CA LYS A 156 9.06 36.78 10.86
C LYS A 156 8.95 35.44 11.62
N VAL A 157 9.73 34.43 11.21
CA VAL A 157 9.90 33.16 11.96
C VAL A 157 11.03 33.23 13.03
N GLY A 158 11.62 34.41 13.28
CA GLY A 158 12.89 34.51 14.02
C GLY A 158 12.88 34.83 15.53
N ARG A 159 11.75 35.07 16.23
CA ARG A 159 11.83 35.62 17.62
C ARG A 159 10.72 35.22 18.63
N SER A 160 10.04 34.07 18.49
CA SER A 160 8.91 33.74 19.39
C SER A 160 9.08 32.49 20.28
N VAL A 161 10.32 32.03 20.50
CA VAL A 161 10.56 30.85 21.37
C VAL A 161 10.81 31.23 22.84
N GLU A 162 11.16 32.49 23.16
CA GLU A 162 11.67 32.81 24.51
C GLU A 162 10.63 33.28 25.55
N ASN A 163 9.40 33.62 25.14
CA ASN A 163 8.35 34.09 26.07
C ASN A 163 7.26 33.05 26.40
N ALA A 164 7.26 31.87 25.76
CA ALA A 164 6.25 30.84 25.99
C ALA A 164 6.49 30.04 27.29
N ALA A 165 7.71 30.05 27.83
CA ALA A 165 8.05 29.29 29.03
C ALA A 165 7.58 29.94 30.35
N LYS A 166 7.29 31.26 30.38
CA LYS A 166 6.91 31.96 31.62
C LYS A 166 5.42 31.92 31.96
N ASN A 167 4.54 31.66 30.99
CA ASN A 167 3.08 31.70 31.22
C ASN A 167 2.45 30.34 31.55
N VAL A 168 3.22 29.25 31.49
CA VAL A 168 2.75 27.90 31.81
C VAL A 168 2.81 27.63 33.31
N HIS A 169 3.73 28.27 34.03
CA HIS A 169 3.91 28.04 35.48
C HIS A 169 2.79 28.68 36.33
N GLU A 170 2.10 29.71 35.84
CA GLU A 170 1.11 30.46 36.62
C GLU A 170 -0.33 29.94 36.46
N LYS A 171 -0.58 28.98 35.55
CA LYS A 171 -1.93 28.51 35.20
C LYS A 171 -2.27 27.08 35.63
N ILE A 172 -1.38 26.42 36.34
CA ILE A 172 -1.60 25.07 36.88
C ILE A 172 -2.30 25.12 38.26
N GLU A 173 -2.33 26.26 38.95
CA GLU A 173 -2.95 26.38 40.28
C GLU A 173 -4.46 26.69 40.31
N SER A 174 -5.08 27.09 39.20
CA SER A 174 -6.54 27.32 39.16
C SER A 174 -7.22 26.25 38.30
N GLY A 175 -7.57 25.14 38.94
CA GLY A 175 -8.27 24.01 38.32
C GLY A 175 -9.67 24.35 37.81
N ASP A 176 -9.75 24.93 36.62
CA ASP A 176 -10.99 25.11 35.87
C ASP A 176 -10.77 24.71 34.39
N SER A 177 -11.41 23.62 33.99
CA SER A 177 -11.29 23.00 32.66
C SER A 177 -12.51 23.31 31.78
N SER A 178 -13.02 24.55 31.87
CA SER A 178 -14.16 25.01 31.09
C SER A 178 -13.83 26.23 30.23
N GLY A 179 -12.88 26.09 29.29
CA GLY A 179 -12.52 27.22 28.43
C GLY A 179 -11.34 27.03 27.48
N MET A 180 -11.16 25.85 26.89
CA MET A 180 -10.08 25.61 25.90
C MET A 180 -10.62 25.62 24.47
N GLY A 181 -11.35 26.68 24.10
CA GLY A 181 -12.10 26.75 22.83
C GLY A 181 -11.70 27.86 21.86
N SER A 182 -10.82 28.80 22.22
CA SER A 182 -10.58 29.96 21.35
C SER A 182 -9.16 30.47 21.47
N GLY A 183 -8.26 29.99 20.61
CA GLY A 183 -6.88 30.50 20.56
C GLY A 183 -5.90 29.86 19.58
N ILE A 184 -6.27 28.82 18.83
CA ILE A 184 -5.40 28.19 17.83
C ILE A 184 -6.17 28.12 16.50
N GLY A 185 -6.33 29.29 15.86
CA GLY A 185 -7.15 29.46 14.66
C GLY A 185 -6.35 29.40 13.37
N ASN A 186 -6.78 28.49 12.48
CA ASN A 186 -6.74 28.59 11.00
C ASN A 186 -5.73 27.79 10.15
N ALA A 187 -4.98 26.82 10.70
CA ALA A 187 -4.30 25.82 9.85
C ALA A 187 -4.34 24.37 10.39
N ALA A 188 -4.98 24.14 11.54
CA ALA A 188 -5.01 22.84 12.23
C ALA A 188 -6.45 22.40 12.57
N LYS A 189 -7.42 22.60 11.66
CA LYS A 189 -8.78 22.07 11.80
C LYS A 189 -8.89 20.65 11.25
N GLY A 190 -8.05 19.73 11.74
CA GLY A 190 -8.45 18.31 11.76
C GLY A 190 -9.49 18.19 12.87
N VAL A 191 -10.69 17.70 12.57
CA VAL A 191 -11.73 17.57 13.59
C VAL A 191 -11.24 16.55 14.63
N ILE A 192 -11.20 16.95 15.90
CA ILE A 192 -10.78 16.08 17.01
C ILE A 192 -11.56 14.76 16.93
N GLY A 193 -10.84 13.64 16.81
CA GLY A 193 -11.43 12.29 16.73
C GLY A 193 -11.63 11.73 15.32
N PHE A 194 -11.44 12.50 14.25
CA PHE A 194 -11.57 11.99 12.89
C PHE A 194 -10.54 10.91 12.55
N ASP A 195 -9.29 11.09 12.99
CA ASP A 195 -8.23 10.09 12.81
C ASP A 195 -8.62 8.76 13.46
N GLN A 196 -9.20 8.78 14.66
CA GLN A 196 -9.69 7.57 15.32
C GLN A 196 -10.83 6.92 14.54
N ALA A 197 -11.76 7.72 14.01
CA ALA A 197 -12.84 7.20 13.16
C ALA A 197 -12.29 6.53 11.88
N LYS A 198 -11.21 7.08 11.30
CA LYS A 198 -10.54 6.48 10.14
C LYS A 198 -9.86 5.15 10.50
N LEU A 199 -9.24 5.05 11.68
CA LEU A 199 -8.70 3.79 12.19
C LEU A 199 -9.80 2.75 12.44
N ASP A 200 -10.94 3.16 13.00
CA ASP A 200 -12.09 2.28 13.22
C ASP A 200 -12.69 1.79 11.89
N CYS A 201 -12.73 2.65 10.88
CA CYS A 201 -13.11 2.30 9.51
C CYS A 201 -12.18 1.23 8.92
N ALA A 202 -10.86 1.45 8.98
CA ALA A 202 -9.85 0.48 8.56
C ALA A 202 -10.00 -0.85 9.31
N LYS A 203 -10.30 -0.81 10.62
CA LYS A 203 -10.55 -1.99 11.45
C LYS A 203 -11.78 -2.77 10.99
N GLN A 204 -12.89 -2.11 10.69
CA GLN A 204 -14.08 -2.79 10.17
C GLN A 204 -13.84 -3.42 8.79
N LEU A 205 -12.98 -2.81 7.98
CA LEU A 205 -12.59 -3.31 6.67
C LEU A 205 -11.48 -4.37 6.70
N GLN A 206 -10.76 -4.49 7.83
CA GLN A 206 -9.58 -5.33 8.00
C GLN A 206 -8.44 -5.01 7.01
N VAL A 207 -8.22 -3.72 6.75
CA VAL A 207 -7.17 -3.21 5.85
C VAL A 207 -6.13 -2.39 6.59
N ASP A 208 -4.96 -2.17 5.98
CA ASP A 208 -3.93 -1.30 6.54
C ASP A 208 -4.39 0.18 6.53
N PRO A 209 -4.56 0.84 7.69
CA PRO A 209 -4.93 2.27 7.72
C PRO A 209 -3.86 3.18 7.10
N TYR A 210 -2.62 2.70 6.99
CA TYR A 210 -1.47 3.43 6.44
C TYR A 210 -1.02 2.86 5.09
N THR A 211 -1.94 2.22 4.36
CA THR A 211 -1.72 1.80 2.97
C THR A 211 -1.46 3.01 2.06
N ASP A 212 -0.62 2.80 1.04
CA ASP A 212 -0.34 3.70 -0.07
C ASP A 212 -1.33 3.55 -1.23
N ASN A 213 -2.40 2.76 -1.08
CA ASN A 213 -3.50 2.75 -2.04
C ASN A 213 -4.35 4.01 -1.90
N GLU A 214 -4.05 5.01 -2.73
CA GLU A 214 -4.74 6.30 -2.76
C GLU A 214 -6.26 6.13 -2.93
N ARG A 215 -6.70 5.20 -3.79
CA ARG A 215 -8.12 4.95 -4.04
C ARG A 215 -8.84 4.45 -2.78
N LEU A 216 -8.22 3.53 -2.04
CA LEU A 216 -8.77 3.06 -0.77
C LEU A 216 -8.74 4.17 0.30
N GLN A 217 -7.64 4.93 0.38
CA GLN A 217 -7.53 6.05 1.33
C GLN A 217 -8.64 7.09 1.11
N GLU A 218 -8.90 7.45 -0.15
CA GLU A 218 -9.98 8.37 -0.51
C GLU A 218 -11.36 7.86 -0.12
N GLU A 219 -11.69 6.60 -0.47
CA GLU A 219 -13.02 6.06 -0.18
C GLU A 219 -13.23 5.86 1.33
N MET A 220 -12.17 5.46 2.04
CA MET A 220 -12.17 5.37 3.50
C MET A 220 -12.41 6.75 4.12
N GLU A 221 -11.71 7.79 3.65
CA GLU A 221 -11.89 9.16 4.13
C GLU A 221 -13.30 9.69 3.85
N LYS A 222 -13.80 9.54 2.62
CA LYS A 222 -15.15 9.99 2.22
C LYS A 222 -16.23 9.35 3.10
N VAL A 223 -16.23 8.02 3.22
CA VAL A 223 -17.22 7.30 4.02
C VAL A 223 -17.07 7.66 5.50
N THR A 224 -15.85 7.68 6.05
CA THR A 224 -15.62 8.04 7.45
C THR A 224 -16.16 9.44 7.74
N TRP A 225 -15.92 10.41 6.85
CA TRP A 225 -16.37 11.79 7.03
C TRP A 225 -17.89 11.92 7.04
N VAL A 226 -18.60 11.16 6.20
CA VAL A 226 -20.08 11.14 6.18
C VAL A 226 -20.63 10.69 7.54
N PHE A 227 -20.17 9.54 8.05
CA PHE A 227 -20.64 9.02 9.34
C PHE A 227 -20.23 9.92 10.51
N PHE A 228 -18.97 10.35 10.52
CA PHE A 228 -18.41 11.20 11.57
C PHE A 228 -19.12 12.56 11.66
N SER A 229 -19.35 13.23 10.51
CA SER A 229 -20.07 14.51 10.48
C SER A 229 -21.56 14.38 10.82
N GLY A 230 -22.16 13.21 10.58
CA GLY A 230 -23.53 12.87 10.98
C GLY A 230 -23.67 12.42 12.44
N GLY A 231 -22.57 12.25 13.19
CA GLY A 231 -22.60 11.68 14.54
C GLY A 231 -23.09 10.22 14.57
N MET A 232 -23.03 9.51 13.45
CA MET A 232 -23.54 8.15 13.29
C MET A 232 -22.41 7.12 13.48
N PRO A 233 -22.69 5.95 14.10
CA PRO A 233 -21.70 4.89 14.18
C PRO A 233 -21.40 4.30 12.79
N LEU A 234 -20.13 4.04 12.49
CA LEU A 234 -19.71 3.33 11.28
C LEU A 234 -20.31 1.91 11.27
N ARG A 235 -21.00 1.54 10.19
CA ARG A 235 -21.68 0.23 10.03
C ARG A 235 -21.38 -0.45 8.69
N ILE A 236 -20.13 -0.47 8.27
CA ILE A 236 -19.73 -0.94 6.94
C ILE A 236 -20.08 -2.43 6.73
N GLY A 237 -19.95 -3.27 7.77
CA GLY A 237 -20.28 -4.69 7.69
C GLY A 237 -21.78 -5.04 7.68
N ALA A 238 -22.64 -4.18 8.26
CA ALA A 238 -24.08 -4.44 8.35
C ALA A 238 -24.85 -3.93 7.12
N MET A 239 -24.35 -2.87 6.47
CA MET A 239 -25.01 -2.22 5.32
C MET A 239 -24.77 -2.96 3.99
N ALA A 240 -23.68 -3.73 3.88
CA ALA A 240 -23.46 -4.62 2.74
C ALA A 240 -24.46 -5.81 2.69
N ALA A 241 -25.20 -6.06 3.77
CA ALA A 241 -26.18 -7.15 3.86
C ALA A 241 -27.62 -6.76 3.47
N SER A 242 -27.95 -5.45 3.44
CA SER A 242 -29.32 -4.98 3.16
C SER A 242 -29.60 -4.70 1.67
N GLY A 243 -28.58 -4.69 0.82
CA GLY A 243 -28.68 -4.55 -0.63
C GLY A 243 -28.67 -5.90 -1.37
N GLY A 244 -29.72 -6.70 -1.22
CA GLY A 244 -30.14 -7.71 -2.21
C GLY A 244 -29.08 -8.57 -2.92
N ALA A 245 -28.04 -9.04 -2.23
CA ALA A 245 -27.20 -10.15 -2.70
C ALA A 245 -26.51 -10.77 -1.48
N SER A 246 -26.89 -11.99 -1.15
CA SER A 246 -26.23 -12.81 -0.12
C SER A 246 -24.79 -13.10 -0.54
N MET A 247 -23.86 -12.19 -0.25
CA MET A 247 -22.45 -12.45 -0.44
C MET A 247 -21.95 -13.25 0.77
N ALA A 248 -21.69 -14.53 0.51
CA ALA A 248 -20.96 -15.40 1.41
C ALA A 248 -19.68 -14.67 1.87
N LEU A 249 -19.52 -14.57 3.19
CA LEU A 249 -18.32 -14.08 3.85
C LEU A 249 -17.17 -15.06 3.55
N THR A 250 -16.55 -14.95 2.38
CA THR A 250 -15.24 -15.53 2.17
C THR A 250 -14.28 -14.63 2.94
N ALA A 251 -14.10 -14.94 4.23
CA ALA A 251 -13.05 -14.37 5.02
C ALA A 251 -11.73 -14.91 4.47
N THR A 252 -11.23 -14.30 3.40
CA THR A 252 -9.86 -14.48 2.94
C THR A 252 -9.00 -14.00 4.11
N LYS A 253 -8.50 -14.95 4.91
CA LYS A 253 -7.68 -14.69 6.09
C LYS A 253 -6.37 -14.02 5.63
N VAL A 254 -6.41 -12.71 5.43
CA VAL A 254 -5.22 -11.90 5.66
C VAL A 254 -4.96 -12.03 7.16
N VAL A 255 -3.76 -12.51 7.53
CA VAL A 255 -3.31 -12.44 8.92
C VAL A 255 -3.44 -10.98 9.34
N GLY A 256 -4.44 -10.68 10.17
CA GLY A 256 -4.80 -9.31 10.51
C GLY A 256 -3.59 -8.57 11.06
N LEU A 257 -3.49 -7.27 10.72
CA LEU A 257 -2.52 -6.40 11.38
C LEU A 257 -2.71 -6.47 12.89
N PRO A 258 -1.63 -6.31 13.69
CA PRO A 258 -1.75 -6.23 15.14
C PRO A 258 -2.79 -5.17 15.55
N ASP A 259 -3.62 -5.47 16.55
CA ASP A 259 -4.75 -4.61 16.94
C ASP A 259 -4.32 -3.17 17.33
N GLU A 260 -3.07 -3.00 17.79
CA GLU A 260 -2.46 -1.70 18.07
C GLU A 260 -2.45 -0.75 16.86
N MET A 261 -2.45 -1.28 15.63
CA MET A 261 -2.49 -0.47 14.41
C MET A 261 -3.82 0.27 14.23
N TYR A 262 -4.88 -0.22 14.89
CA TYR A 262 -6.23 0.37 14.84
C TYR A 262 -6.59 1.12 16.12
N THR A 263 -5.95 0.79 17.25
CA THR A 263 -6.31 1.33 18.57
C THR A 263 -5.35 2.38 19.09
N SER A 264 -4.16 2.52 18.49
CA SER A 264 -3.17 3.53 18.86
C SER A 264 -3.08 4.61 17.80
N THR A 265 -2.97 5.85 18.26
CA THR A 265 -2.73 6.99 17.38
C THR A 265 -1.34 6.92 16.72
N PRO A 266 -1.14 7.59 15.57
CA PRO A 266 0.17 7.71 14.93
C PRO A 266 1.29 8.16 15.89
N SER A 267 0.99 9.12 16.77
CA SER A 267 1.96 9.68 17.73
C SER A 267 2.34 8.69 18.83
N GLU A 268 1.40 7.89 19.32
CA GLU A 268 1.69 6.83 20.31
C GLU A 268 2.54 5.72 19.71
N LEU A 269 2.25 5.32 18.46
CA LEU A 269 3.07 4.35 17.73
C LEU A 269 4.48 4.91 17.49
N ALA A 270 4.60 6.17 17.06
CA ALA A 270 5.89 6.83 16.86
C ALA A 270 6.72 6.90 18.15
N LEU A 271 6.09 7.21 19.29
CA LEU A 271 6.75 7.24 20.60
C LEU A 271 7.24 5.85 21.02
N ARG A 272 6.42 4.80 20.87
CA ARG A 272 6.82 3.42 21.18
C ARG A 272 7.98 2.97 20.29
N ASP A 273 7.93 3.32 19.00
CA ASP A 273 8.98 2.99 18.05
C ASP A 273 10.27 3.74 18.37
N GLN A 274 10.19 5.01 18.78
CA GLN A 274 11.33 5.78 19.28
C GLN A 274 11.99 5.10 20.48
N GLN A 275 11.20 4.78 21.52
CA GLN A 275 11.70 4.13 22.73
C GLN A 275 12.37 2.77 22.43
N ALA A 276 11.80 2.00 21.51
CA ALA A 276 12.39 0.74 21.08
C ALA A 276 13.74 0.94 20.37
N MET A 277 13.85 1.95 19.51
CA MET A 277 15.11 2.28 18.83
C MET A 277 16.17 2.84 19.79
N GLU A 278 15.78 3.66 20.77
CA GLU A 278 16.67 4.16 21.82
C GLU A 278 17.23 3.01 22.67
N ALA A 279 16.40 2.03 23.04
CA ALA A 279 16.84 0.82 23.74
C ALA A 279 17.84 -0.02 22.93
N LEU A 280 17.80 0.08 21.59
CA LEU A 280 18.75 -0.54 20.67
C LEU A 280 19.99 0.33 20.41
N SER A 281 20.15 1.46 21.12
CA SER A 281 21.24 2.43 20.95
C SER A 281 21.33 2.98 19.51
N VAL A 282 20.19 3.13 18.84
CA VAL A 282 20.14 3.75 17.51
C VAL A 282 20.40 5.26 17.65
N PRO A 283 21.29 5.85 16.83
CA PRO A 283 21.55 7.29 16.89
C PRO A 283 20.29 8.12 16.63
N GLU A 284 20.12 9.21 17.37
CA GLU A 284 18.93 10.09 17.27
C GLU A 284 18.69 10.61 15.85
N ALA A 285 19.77 10.88 15.10
CA ALA A 285 19.67 11.28 13.69
C ALA A 285 19.05 10.19 12.80
N VAL A 286 19.34 8.92 13.08
CA VAL A 286 18.75 7.78 12.37
C VAL A 286 17.29 7.60 12.78
N ILE A 287 16.96 7.74 14.07
CA ILE A 287 15.57 7.69 14.57
C ILE A 287 14.71 8.73 13.87
N ARG A 288 15.16 9.99 13.82
CA ARG A 288 14.44 11.07 13.13
C ARG A 288 14.24 10.74 11.65
N LYS A 289 15.30 10.29 10.96
CA LYS A 289 15.21 9.91 9.55
C LYS A 289 14.25 8.75 9.32
N TYR A 290 14.29 7.72 10.17
CA TYR A 290 13.39 6.56 10.11
C TYR A 290 11.92 6.98 10.26
N GLN A 291 11.62 7.87 11.22
CA GLN A 291 10.26 8.34 11.48
C GLN A 291 9.71 9.27 10.39
N SER A 292 10.57 10.05 9.75
CA SER A 292 10.16 11.00 8.70
C SER A 292 10.25 10.43 7.28
N ASN A 293 10.72 9.19 7.10
CA ASN A 293 10.92 8.61 5.78
C ASN A 293 9.58 8.15 5.17
N GLU A 294 9.17 8.77 4.07
CA GLU A 294 7.93 8.44 3.36
C GLU A 294 7.92 7.03 2.75
N ALA A 295 9.09 6.45 2.45
CA ALA A 295 9.19 5.05 2.07
C ALA A 295 8.74 4.10 3.19
N LEU A 296 8.68 4.56 4.44
CA LEU A 296 8.29 3.78 5.61
C LEU A 296 6.93 4.26 6.16
N SER A 297 5.83 3.56 5.80
CA SER A 297 4.55 3.78 6.50
C SER A 297 4.71 3.45 7.97
N ILE A 298 3.80 3.98 8.79
CA ILE A 298 3.70 3.63 10.21
C ILE A 298 3.61 2.10 10.39
N THR A 299 2.91 1.40 9.50
CA THR A 299 2.85 -0.08 9.49
C THR A 299 4.20 -0.75 9.27
N LEU A 300 4.96 -0.33 8.27
CA LEU A 300 6.29 -0.88 8.03
C LEU A 300 7.25 -0.56 9.18
N ARG A 301 7.20 0.68 9.69
CA ARG A 301 8.04 1.09 10.82
C ARG A 301 7.85 0.18 12.01
N ARG A 302 6.58 -0.04 12.37
CA ARG A 302 6.19 -0.87 13.49
C ARG A 302 6.53 -2.33 13.26
N SER A 303 6.25 -2.85 12.06
CA SER A 303 6.49 -4.26 11.71
C SER A 303 7.98 -4.62 11.74
N ILE A 304 8.85 -3.74 11.25
CA ILE A 304 10.31 -3.93 11.32
C ILE A 304 10.78 -4.01 12.78
N ILE A 305 10.36 -3.06 13.63
CA ILE A 305 10.72 -3.03 15.05
C ILE A 305 10.21 -4.29 15.78
N LYS A 306 8.99 -4.73 15.49
CA LYS A 306 8.44 -5.97 16.05
C LYS A 306 9.17 -7.21 15.57
N SER A 307 9.60 -7.24 14.32
CA SER A 307 10.37 -8.36 13.78
C SER A 307 11.75 -8.44 14.44
N LEU A 308 12.42 -7.31 14.68
CA LEU A 308 13.67 -7.26 15.45
C LEU A 308 13.46 -7.72 16.91
N ALA A 309 12.36 -7.30 17.55
CA ALA A 309 12.00 -7.75 18.89
C ALA A 309 11.73 -9.27 18.93
N ALA A 310 11.03 -9.81 17.93
CA ALA A 310 10.79 -11.25 17.78
C ALA A 310 12.09 -12.05 17.53
N LEU A 311 13.10 -11.40 16.93
CA LEU A 311 14.46 -11.94 16.80
C LEU A 311 15.27 -11.84 18.11
N GLY A 312 14.72 -11.24 19.16
CA GLY A 312 15.38 -11.06 20.45
C GLY A 312 16.32 -9.86 20.49
N ASN A 313 16.08 -8.84 19.65
CA ASN A 313 16.90 -7.62 19.56
C ASN A 313 18.42 -7.91 19.43
N PRO A 314 18.81 -8.76 18.47
CA PRO A 314 20.21 -9.20 18.32
C PRO A 314 21.15 -8.03 18.01
N GLN A 315 22.45 -8.23 18.27
CA GLN A 315 23.49 -7.34 17.76
C GLN A 315 23.30 -7.14 16.24
N GLY A 316 23.49 -5.92 15.75
CA GLY A 316 23.26 -5.55 14.34
C GLY A 316 21.86 -4.94 14.06
N SER A 317 20.92 -5.01 15.00
CA SER A 317 19.57 -4.41 14.84
C SER A 317 19.61 -2.92 14.49
N ALA A 318 20.50 -2.13 15.11
CA ALA A 318 20.68 -0.71 14.79
C ALA A 318 21.18 -0.48 13.35
N GLY A 319 22.00 -1.39 12.81
CA GLY A 319 22.43 -1.36 11.41
C GLY A 319 21.25 -1.58 10.47
N VAL A 320 20.37 -2.54 10.78
CA VAL A 320 19.15 -2.80 9.98
C VAL A 320 18.23 -1.59 9.97
N LEU A 321 17.99 -0.97 11.12
CA LEU A 321 17.18 0.24 11.22
C LEU A 321 17.80 1.42 10.46
N THR A 322 19.13 1.51 10.45
CA THR A 322 19.86 2.49 9.64
C THR A 322 19.63 2.26 8.14
N VAL A 323 19.71 1.01 7.67
CA VAL A 323 19.41 0.67 6.27
C VAL A 323 17.97 1.04 5.92
N ALA A 324 17.00 0.65 6.74
CA ALA A 324 15.59 0.97 6.53
C ALA A 324 15.34 2.49 6.50
N ALA A 325 15.97 3.26 7.38
CA ALA A 325 15.89 4.72 7.39
C ALA A 325 16.43 5.36 6.10
N ASN A 326 17.28 4.67 5.36
CA ASN A 326 17.88 5.13 4.10
C ASN A 326 17.19 4.56 2.85
N CYS A 327 16.08 3.83 2.97
CA CYS A 327 15.29 3.42 1.81
C CYS A 327 14.73 4.66 1.09
N GLU A 328 14.84 4.67 -0.23
CA GLU A 328 14.38 5.77 -1.10
C GLU A 328 13.00 5.45 -1.71
N ALA A 329 12.66 4.17 -1.79
CA ALA A 329 11.40 3.71 -2.35
C ALA A 329 10.70 2.74 -1.41
N ARG A 330 9.36 2.79 -1.40
CA ARG A 330 8.49 1.91 -0.62
C ARG A 330 8.81 0.42 -0.78
N ARG A 331 9.10 -0.01 -2.01
CA ARG A 331 9.49 -1.40 -2.28
C ARG A 331 10.73 -1.86 -1.50
N GLN A 332 11.69 -0.96 -1.26
CA GLN A 332 12.92 -1.30 -0.55
C GLN A 332 12.63 -1.56 0.93
N SER A 333 11.79 -0.74 1.56
CA SER A 333 11.39 -0.94 2.96
C SER A 333 10.49 -2.17 3.13
N GLU A 334 9.59 -2.44 2.18
CA GLU A 334 8.79 -3.67 2.16
C GLU A 334 9.65 -4.92 2.02
N PHE A 335 10.71 -4.87 1.22
CA PHE A 335 11.66 -5.96 1.09
C PHE A 335 12.40 -6.22 2.42
N ILE A 336 12.84 -5.17 3.12
CA ILE A 336 13.49 -5.29 4.43
C ILE A 336 12.52 -5.86 5.47
N ASP A 337 11.28 -5.36 5.52
CA ASP A 337 10.25 -5.88 6.42
C ASP A 337 10.01 -7.37 6.18
N GLN A 338 9.76 -7.77 4.93
CA GLN A 338 9.52 -9.17 4.58
C GLN A 338 10.74 -10.04 4.91
N ALA A 339 11.95 -9.57 4.64
CA ALA A 339 13.18 -10.28 4.97
C ALA A 339 13.31 -10.55 6.48
N LEU A 340 13.03 -9.55 7.32
CA LEU A 340 13.02 -9.71 8.78
C LEU A 340 11.91 -10.63 9.27
N ARG A 341 10.73 -10.60 8.64
CA ARG A 341 9.63 -11.50 8.96
C ARG A 341 9.96 -12.95 8.61
N LEU A 342 10.69 -13.21 7.52
CA LEU A 342 11.21 -14.56 7.21
C LEU A 342 12.16 -15.05 8.29
N LEU A 343 13.12 -14.22 8.71
CA LEU A 343 14.05 -14.56 9.79
C LEU A 343 13.32 -14.81 11.12
N ALA A 344 12.35 -13.95 11.46
CA ALA A 344 11.56 -14.07 12.69
C ALA A 344 10.74 -15.36 12.70
N ALA A 345 10.09 -15.71 11.57
CA ALA A 345 9.36 -16.95 11.42
C ALA A 345 10.28 -18.18 11.61
N ARG A 346 11.47 -18.16 11.01
CA ARG A 346 12.46 -19.23 11.15
C ARG A 346 12.91 -19.43 12.59
N LYS A 347 13.17 -18.33 13.30
CA LYS A 347 13.55 -18.36 14.72
C LYS A 347 12.41 -18.92 15.57
N GLN A 348 11.17 -18.49 15.33
CA GLN A 348 9.99 -18.99 16.04
C GLN A 348 9.76 -20.48 15.80
N ALA A 349 10.09 -20.98 14.60
CA ALA A 349 10.05 -22.40 14.27
C ALA A 349 11.21 -23.22 14.91
N GLY A 350 12.12 -22.58 15.66
CA GLY A 350 13.28 -23.25 16.26
C GLY A 350 14.38 -23.62 15.26
N GLN A 351 14.33 -23.06 14.04
CA GLN A 351 15.24 -23.39 12.94
C GLN A 351 16.37 -22.36 12.75
N LEU A 352 16.46 -21.37 13.63
CA LEU A 352 17.50 -20.33 13.60
C LEU A 352 17.98 -20.03 15.03
N ASP A 353 19.14 -20.57 15.41
CA ASP A 353 19.84 -20.19 16.64
C ASP A 353 20.69 -18.94 16.37
N LEU A 354 20.02 -17.79 16.30
CA LEU A 354 20.61 -16.51 15.90
C LEU A 354 21.71 -16.04 16.87
N ALA A 355 22.88 -15.71 16.32
CA ALA A 355 23.95 -15.02 17.04
C ALA A 355 23.85 -13.50 16.86
N HIS A 356 23.83 -13.03 15.61
CA HIS A 356 23.73 -11.60 15.28
C HIS A 356 23.14 -11.37 13.89
N LEU A 357 22.75 -10.13 13.61
CA LEU A 357 22.41 -9.67 12.28
C LEU A 357 23.61 -8.97 11.63
N GLU A 358 23.76 -9.18 10.34
CA GLU A 358 24.81 -8.59 9.51
C GLU A 358 24.17 -7.88 8.31
N ILE A 359 24.75 -6.76 7.85
CA ILE A 359 24.27 -6.07 6.65
C ILE A 359 25.08 -6.52 5.44
N ILE A 360 24.44 -7.23 4.52
CA ILE A 360 25.03 -7.69 3.27
C ILE A 360 24.71 -6.67 2.17
N GLY A 361 25.55 -5.64 2.08
CA GLY A 361 25.33 -4.47 1.22
C GLY A 361 24.19 -3.59 1.72
N ARG A 362 22.96 -3.90 1.32
CA ARG A 362 21.73 -3.21 1.78
C ARG A 362 20.67 -4.17 2.32
N LEU A 363 21.00 -5.44 2.52
CA LEU A 363 20.04 -6.45 2.97
C LEU A 363 20.41 -6.96 4.36
N PRO A 364 19.41 -7.19 5.25
CA PRO A 364 19.65 -7.86 6.51
C PRO A 364 19.93 -9.35 6.28
N GLY A 365 21.08 -9.83 6.73
CA GLY A 365 21.42 -11.23 6.88
C GLY A 365 21.42 -11.62 8.36
N ALA A 366 21.26 -12.91 8.63
CA ALA A 366 21.37 -13.48 9.97
C ALA A 366 22.53 -14.46 10.04
N VAL A 367 23.40 -14.32 11.04
CA VAL A 367 24.45 -15.28 11.33
C VAL A 367 24.03 -16.08 12.54
N ASP A 368 23.99 -17.41 12.41
CA ASP A 368 23.69 -18.30 13.53
C ASP A 368 24.92 -18.55 14.41
N LYS A 369 24.72 -19.21 15.56
CA LYS A 369 25.82 -19.55 16.48
C LYS A 369 26.84 -20.52 15.90
N ALA A 370 26.51 -21.23 14.82
CA ALA A 370 27.46 -22.08 14.09
C ALA A 370 28.27 -21.28 13.04
N GLY A 371 27.96 -20.00 12.84
CA GLY A 371 28.62 -19.12 11.89
C GLY A 371 28.06 -19.19 10.47
N LEU A 372 26.96 -19.91 10.24
CA LEU A 372 26.32 -19.95 8.93
C LEU A 372 25.56 -18.64 8.68
N LEU A 373 25.80 -18.04 7.51
CA LEU A 373 25.08 -16.86 7.05
C LEU A 373 23.78 -17.27 6.36
N HIS A 374 22.65 -16.82 6.91
CA HIS A 374 21.31 -16.95 6.37
C HIS A 374 20.91 -15.65 5.68
N ILE A 375 20.60 -15.73 4.38
CA ILE A 375 20.19 -14.58 3.56
C ILE A 375 18.70 -14.71 3.26
N PRO A 376 17.81 -13.93 3.90
CA PRO A 376 16.41 -13.91 3.56
C PRO A 376 16.18 -13.28 2.18
N ALA A 377 15.45 -14.00 1.33
CA ALA A 377 15.09 -13.56 -0.01
C ALA A 377 13.56 -13.66 -0.19
N PRO A 378 12.81 -12.60 0.19
CA PRO A 378 11.38 -12.46 -0.08
C PRO A 378 11.16 -12.14 -1.57
N VAL A 379 11.47 -13.12 -2.41
CA VAL A 379 11.39 -13.08 -3.87
C VAL A 379 10.30 -14.05 -4.34
N ASP A 380 9.79 -13.89 -5.56
CA ASP A 380 8.70 -14.74 -6.09
C ASP A 380 9.23 -15.87 -6.97
N TYR A 381 10.27 -15.61 -7.78
CA TYR A 381 10.91 -16.62 -8.62
C TYR A 381 12.33 -16.21 -9.03
N LEU A 382 13.32 -17.07 -8.77
CA LEU A 382 14.72 -16.77 -9.06
C LEU A 382 15.16 -17.28 -10.44
N THR A 383 15.64 -16.36 -11.27
CA THR A 383 16.24 -16.63 -12.59
C THR A 383 17.70 -16.16 -12.57
N TRP A 384 18.61 -16.85 -13.27
CA TRP A 384 20.03 -16.50 -13.27
C TRP A 384 20.33 -15.31 -14.20
N THR A 385 19.77 -14.15 -13.87
CA THR A 385 20.04 -12.89 -14.56
C THR A 385 21.41 -12.34 -14.16
N SER A 386 21.89 -11.30 -14.88
CA SER A 386 23.12 -10.59 -14.52
C SER A 386 23.09 -10.07 -13.08
N ASP A 387 21.95 -9.57 -12.62
CA ASP A 387 21.81 -8.95 -11.30
C ASP A 387 21.84 -10.00 -10.18
N VAL A 388 21.18 -11.14 -10.39
CA VAL A 388 21.23 -12.28 -9.46
C VAL A 388 22.65 -12.85 -9.39
N ALA A 389 23.31 -12.98 -10.54
CA ALA A 389 24.70 -13.43 -10.60
C ALA A 389 25.65 -12.44 -9.92
N ALA A 390 25.47 -11.14 -10.16
CA ALA A 390 26.28 -10.08 -9.54
C ALA A 390 26.13 -10.10 -8.01
N PHE A 391 24.90 -10.24 -7.49
CA PHE A 391 24.67 -10.38 -6.06
C PHE A 391 25.34 -11.63 -5.48
N ALA A 392 25.17 -12.79 -6.13
CA ALA A 392 25.72 -14.06 -5.65
C ALA A 392 27.26 -14.11 -5.66
N ASN A 393 27.90 -13.33 -6.53
CA ASN A 393 29.35 -13.25 -6.69
C ASN A 393 30.00 -12.07 -5.94
N ARG A 394 29.27 -11.37 -5.07
CA ARG A 394 29.87 -10.28 -4.31
C ARG A 394 31.01 -10.76 -3.43
N ASP A 395 32.08 -9.97 -3.36
CA ASP A 395 33.30 -10.29 -2.61
C ASP A 395 33.02 -10.61 -1.12
N ASP A 396 32.02 -9.97 -0.51
CA ASP A 396 31.62 -10.21 0.88
C ASP A 396 30.83 -11.52 1.11
N LEU A 397 30.53 -12.27 0.04
CA LEU A 397 29.78 -13.53 0.05
C LEU A 397 30.57 -14.72 -0.50
N VAL A 398 31.51 -14.48 -1.40
CA VAL A 398 32.34 -15.55 -1.99
C VAL A 398 33.06 -16.32 -0.88
N GLY A 399 32.94 -17.65 -0.92
CA GLY A 399 33.57 -18.55 0.06
C GLY A 399 32.83 -18.70 1.40
N ARG A 400 31.82 -17.86 1.69
CA ARG A 400 31.03 -17.94 2.94
C ARG A 400 29.99 -19.06 2.95
N LYS A 401 29.66 -19.62 1.78
CA LYS A 401 28.67 -20.68 1.58
C LYS A 401 27.31 -20.37 2.25
N PRO A 402 26.70 -19.21 1.94
CA PRO A 402 25.47 -18.79 2.61
C PRO A 402 24.28 -19.71 2.30
N GLN A 403 23.29 -19.69 3.19
CA GLN A 403 22.00 -20.32 3.00
C GLN A 403 20.97 -19.26 2.59
N LEU A 404 20.43 -19.39 1.38
CA LEU A 404 19.33 -18.58 0.88
C LEU A 404 18.01 -19.06 1.48
N LEU A 405 17.31 -18.19 2.19
CA LEU A 405 16.00 -18.47 2.76
C LEU A 405 14.90 -17.94 1.85
N THR A 406 14.23 -18.84 1.14
CA THR A 406 13.14 -18.48 0.24
C THR A 406 12.14 -19.63 0.05
N ARG A 407 10.88 -19.29 -0.24
CA ARG A 407 9.86 -20.25 -0.70
C ARG A 407 9.70 -20.24 -2.22
N ALA A 408 10.41 -19.34 -2.90
CA ALA A 408 10.31 -19.14 -4.33
C ALA A 408 10.77 -20.36 -5.13
N GLY A 409 10.15 -20.55 -6.29
CA GLY A 409 10.72 -21.38 -7.35
C GLY A 409 12.03 -20.77 -7.88
N MET A 410 12.85 -21.59 -8.54
CA MET A 410 14.04 -21.11 -9.23
C MET A 410 14.29 -21.92 -10.49
N SER A 411 14.90 -21.28 -11.48
CA SER A 411 15.36 -21.95 -12.71
C SER A 411 16.41 -23.01 -12.40
N GLU A 412 16.54 -24.00 -13.28
CA GLU A 412 17.56 -25.03 -13.14
C GLU A 412 18.96 -24.43 -13.16
N ARG A 413 19.19 -23.40 -14.00
CA ARG A 413 20.46 -22.69 -14.07
C ARG A 413 20.76 -21.91 -12.80
N ALA A 414 19.80 -21.15 -12.26
CA ALA A 414 19.98 -20.43 -11.00
C ALA A 414 20.38 -21.39 -9.87
N ARG A 415 19.70 -22.54 -9.78
CA ARG A 415 20.05 -23.59 -8.81
C ARG A 415 21.47 -24.13 -9.01
N ALA A 416 21.85 -24.42 -10.26
CA ALA A 416 23.17 -24.96 -10.58
C ALA A 416 24.29 -23.97 -10.29
N GLU A 417 24.14 -22.70 -10.70
CA GLU A 417 25.17 -21.66 -10.51
C GLU A 417 25.31 -21.26 -9.04
N LEU A 418 24.21 -21.10 -8.30
CA LEU A 418 24.25 -20.92 -6.84
C LEU A 418 24.99 -22.09 -6.16
N GLY A 419 24.71 -23.33 -6.58
CA GLY A 419 25.39 -24.52 -6.07
C GLY A 419 26.89 -24.52 -6.33
N LYS A 420 27.35 -24.09 -7.52
CA LYS A 420 28.78 -23.95 -7.84
C LYS A 420 29.47 -22.92 -6.94
N LEU A 421 28.75 -21.86 -6.56
CA LEU A 421 29.23 -20.83 -5.63
C LEU A 421 29.14 -21.28 -4.15
N GLY A 422 28.64 -22.49 -3.89
CA GLY A 422 28.53 -23.05 -2.54
C GLY A 422 27.30 -22.58 -1.75
N TRP A 423 26.32 -21.97 -2.41
CA TRP A 423 25.07 -21.57 -1.77
C TRP A 423 24.17 -22.78 -1.53
N THR A 424 23.46 -22.77 -0.41
CA THR A 424 22.37 -23.72 -0.15
C THR A 424 21.03 -22.99 -0.11
N VAL A 425 19.94 -23.72 -0.32
CA VAL A 425 18.59 -23.14 -0.30
C VAL A 425 17.80 -23.85 0.79
N ALA A 426 17.12 -23.07 1.64
CA ALA A 426 16.20 -23.61 2.63
C ALA A 426 14.89 -22.82 2.61
N ALA A 427 13.80 -23.53 2.93
CA ALA A 427 12.55 -22.85 3.24
C ALA A 427 12.74 -22.01 4.52
N PRO A 428 12.21 -20.78 4.58
CA PRO A 428 12.30 -19.89 5.74
C PRO A 428 11.48 -20.39 6.91
#